data_AF-A0A9W8L352-F1
#
_entry.id   AF-A0A9W8L352-F1
#
_cell.length_a   1.000
_cell.length_b   1.000
_cell.length_c   1.000
_cell.angle_alpha   90.00
_cell.angle_beta   90.00
_cell.angle_gamma   90.00
#
_symmetry.space_group_name_H-M   'P 1'
#
loop_
_entity.id
_entity.type
_entity.pdbx_description
1 polymer ?
#
loop_
_entity_poly.entity_id
_entity_poly.type
_entity_poly.pdbx_seq_one_letter_code
_entity_poly.pdbx_strand_id
1 'polypeptide(L)'
;MSQVVDVGAECCIIELCAKSDRVDAFMKIAAPFGILEAARSGRMAMSRAAKLSLYESHDTPADEKEADSGPAPDLSHLPPS
;
A
#
# COMPACT_ATOMS: atom_id res chain seq x y z
N MET A 1 14.53 2.23 -3.48
CA MET A 1 15.61 2.24 -4.47
C MET A 1 16.56 3.36 -4.11
N SER A 2 17.86 3.15 -4.22
CA SER A 2 18.87 4.18 -4.02
C SER A 2 19.98 3.97 -5.03
N GLN A 3 20.43 5.04 -5.68
CA GLN A 3 21.51 5.00 -6.66
C GLN A 3 22.33 6.28 -6.60
N VAL A 4 23.63 6.16 -6.89
CA VAL A 4 24.49 7.32 -7.13
C VAL A 4 24.33 7.67 -8.60
N VAL A 5 23.78 8.85 -8.88
CA VAL A 5 23.45 9.27 -10.26
C VAL A 5 24.58 10.04 -10.91
N ASP A 6 25.41 10.72 -10.12
CA ASP A 6 26.57 11.48 -10.60
C ASP A 6 27.70 11.46 -9.57
N VAL A 7 28.94 11.50 -10.07
CA VAL A 7 30.16 11.47 -9.25
C VAL A 7 31.14 12.50 -9.80
N GLY A 8 31.37 13.55 -9.02
CA GLY A 8 32.42 14.54 -9.25
C GLY A 8 33.69 14.24 -8.45
N ALA A 9 34.68 15.14 -8.55
CA ALA A 9 35.93 15.00 -7.83
C ALA A 9 35.79 15.20 -6.30
N GLU A 10 34.85 16.06 -5.88
CA GLU A 10 34.68 16.47 -4.48
C GLU A 10 33.25 16.26 -3.96
N CYS A 11 32.31 15.88 -4.83
CA CYS A 11 30.91 15.66 -4.48
C CYS A 11 30.31 14.50 -5.28
N CYS A 12 29.18 13.96 -4.80
CA CYS A 12 28.38 13.01 -5.54
C CYS A 12 26.89 13.29 -5.33
N ILE A 13 26.08 12.92 -6.31
CA ILE A 13 24.63 13.10 -6.27
C ILE A 13 23.97 11.74 -6.09
N ILE A 14 23.08 11.64 -5.11
CA ILE A 14 22.39 10.40 -4.76
C ILE A 14 20.89 10.59 -4.94
N GLU A 15 20.26 9.68 -5.66
CA GLU A 15 18.80 9.58 -5.74
C GLU A 15 18.30 8.49 -4.80
N LEU A 16 17.28 8.82 -3.99
CA LEU A 16 16.66 7.92 -3.03
C LEU A 16 15.13 7.92 -3.15
N CYS A 17 14.57 6.76 -3.48
CA CYS A 17 13.13 6.49 -3.44
C CYS A 17 12.79 5.56 -2.27
N ALA A 18 12.17 6.10 -1.22
CA ALA A 18 11.76 5.35 -0.04
C ALA A 18 10.56 5.98 0.69
N LYS A 19 10.02 5.27 1.70
CA LYS A 19 9.05 5.85 2.64
C LYS A 19 9.67 7.05 3.38
N SER A 20 8.85 8.03 3.73
CA SER A 20 9.28 9.28 4.39
C SER A 20 10.28 9.04 5.52
N ASP A 21 9.95 8.14 6.45
CA ASP A 21 10.76 7.86 7.65
C ASP A 21 12.17 7.35 7.32
N ARG A 22 12.32 6.61 6.20
CA ARG A 22 13.62 6.11 5.75
C ARG A 22 14.45 7.22 5.11
N VAL A 23 13.81 8.15 4.40
CA VAL A 23 14.49 9.34 3.89
C VAL A 23 15.00 10.19 5.06
N ASP A 24 14.19 10.37 6.10
CA ASP A 24 14.60 11.11 7.30
C ASP A 24 15.78 10.44 8.03
N ALA A 25 15.78 9.10 8.12
CA ALA A 25 16.91 8.36 8.66
C ALA A 25 18.17 8.52 7.81
N PHE A 26 18.05 8.48 6.48
CA PHE A 26 19.18 8.69 5.58
C PHE A 26 19.79 10.09 5.74
N MET A 27 18.96 11.13 5.83
CA MET A 27 19.43 12.51 6.03
C MET A 27 20.25 12.65 7.33
N LYS A 28 19.84 11.97 8.42
CA LYS A 28 20.61 11.98 9.68
C LYS A 28 21.98 11.32 9.54
N ILE A 29 22.06 10.24 8.76
CA ILE A 29 23.33 9.54 8.50
C ILE A 29 24.21 10.33 7.54
N ALA A 30 23.61 11.04 6.58
CA ALA A 30 24.31 11.86 5.60
C ALA A 30 24.80 13.20 6.18
N ALA A 31 24.18 13.70 7.26
CA ALA A 31 24.50 15.01 7.85
C ALA A 31 26.01 15.24 8.15
N PRO A 32 26.78 14.27 8.69
CA PRO A 32 28.20 14.47 8.97
C PRO A 32 29.08 14.62 7.72
N PHE A 33 28.61 14.15 6.55
CA PHE A 33 29.37 14.23 5.31
C PHE A 33 29.26 15.61 4.64
N GLY A 34 28.38 16.49 5.12
CA GLY A 34 28.15 17.80 4.54
C GLY A 34 27.25 17.72 3.31
N ILE A 35 25.94 17.91 3.52
CA ILE A 35 24.96 17.97 2.42
C ILE A 35 25.03 19.37 1.81
N LEU A 36 25.56 19.46 0.59
CA LEU A 36 25.67 20.73 -0.14
C LEU A 36 24.29 21.25 -0.54
N GLU A 37 23.48 20.38 -1.13
CA GLU A 37 22.13 20.68 -1.61
C GLU A 37 21.22 19.47 -1.37
N ALA A 38 19.93 19.72 -1.11
CA ALA A 38 18.94 18.66 -0.94
C ALA A 38 17.61 19.04 -1.59
N ALA A 39 17.13 18.18 -2.49
CA ALA A 39 15.79 18.27 -3.05
C ALA A 39 14.97 17.07 -2.57
N ARG A 40 13.88 17.33 -1.84
CA ARG A 40 12.95 16.30 -1.36
C ARG A 40 11.56 16.58 -1.90
N SER A 41 10.96 15.58 -2.54
CA SER A 41 9.57 15.63 -2.94
C SER A 41 8.62 15.43 -1.74
N GLY A 42 7.35 15.83 -1.93
CA GLY A 42 6.30 15.51 -0.97
C GLY A 42 6.01 14.01 -0.88
N ARG A 43 5.17 13.62 0.08
CA ARG A 43 4.73 12.23 0.22
C ARG A 43 3.76 11.87 -0.90
N MET A 44 4.08 10.82 -1.65
CA MET A 44 3.18 10.24 -2.64
C MET A 44 2.63 8.91 -2.11
N ALA A 45 1.34 8.65 -2.35
CA ALA A 45 0.67 7.44 -1.92
C ALA A 45 -0.15 6.86 -3.07
N MET A 46 -0.08 5.54 -3.23
CA MET A 46 -0.90 4.77 -4.16
C MET A 46 -1.36 3.51 -3.43
N SER A 47 -2.65 3.16 -3.57
CA SER A 47 -3.16 1.91 -3.02
C SER A 47 -2.44 0.72 -3.67
N ARG A 48 -1.89 -0.19 -2.85
CA ARG A 48 -1.22 -1.39 -3.38
C ARG A 48 -2.18 -2.34 -4.09
N ALA A 49 -3.41 -2.41 -3.59
CA ALA A 49 -4.53 -3.11 -4.20
C ALA A 49 -5.77 -2.23 -4.02
N ALA A 50 -6.68 -2.25 -4.99
CA ALA A 50 -8.03 -1.76 -4.75
C ALA A 50 -8.66 -2.72 -3.73
N LYS A 51 -9.08 -2.22 -2.57
CA LYS A 51 -9.98 -3.00 -1.71
C LYS A 51 -11.28 -3.11 -2.52
N LEU A 52 -11.50 -4.23 -3.22
CA LEU A 52 -12.75 -4.49 -3.92
C LEU A 52 -13.79 -4.81 -2.84
N SER A 53 -14.32 -3.76 -2.20
CA SER A 53 -15.33 -3.86 -1.15
C SER A 53 -16.71 -4.24 -1.71
N LEU A 54 -16.79 -5.00 -2.80
CA LEU A 54 -18.06 -5.49 -3.32
C LEU A 54 -18.47 -6.83 -2.71
N TYR A 55 -17.54 -7.60 -2.14
CA TYR A 55 -17.84 -8.81 -1.40
C TYR A 55 -16.91 -8.87 -0.18
N GLU A 56 -17.21 -8.07 0.84
CA GLU A 56 -16.78 -8.41 2.19
C GLU A 56 -17.66 -9.61 2.58
N SER A 57 -17.19 -10.82 2.28
CA SER A 57 -17.76 -12.04 2.84
C SER A 57 -17.70 -11.89 4.35
N HIS A 58 -18.88 -11.78 4.95
CA HIS A 58 -19.10 -11.76 6.39
C HIS A 58 -18.00 -12.54 7.12
N ASP A 59 -17.29 -11.84 8.00
CA ASP A 59 -16.62 -12.46 9.12
C ASP A 59 -17.60 -13.47 9.72
N THR A 60 -17.29 -14.77 9.61
CA THR A 60 -17.91 -15.79 10.45
C THR A 60 -17.09 -15.83 11.73
N PRO A 61 -17.52 -15.18 12.83
CA PRO A 61 -17.14 -15.71 14.13
C PRO A 61 -17.83 -17.06 14.26
N ALA A 62 -17.04 -18.08 14.57
CA ALA A 62 -17.50 -19.42 14.85
C ALA A 62 -18.50 -19.42 16.02
N ASP A 63 -19.79 -19.51 15.72
CA ASP A 63 -20.83 -20.01 16.61
C ASP A 63 -22.09 -20.32 15.78
N GLU A 64 -22.10 -21.48 15.15
CA GLU A 64 -23.29 -22.02 14.49
C GLU A 64 -24.22 -22.60 15.57
N LYS A 65 -25.15 -21.77 16.05
CA LYS A 65 -26.42 -22.25 16.60
C LYS A 65 -27.57 -21.82 15.70
N GLU A 66 -28.42 -22.82 15.47
CA GLU A 66 -29.80 -22.80 14.96
C GLU A 66 -29.98 -22.82 13.44
N ALA A 67 -30.37 -24.02 13.00
CA ALA A 67 -31.07 -24.28 11.75
C ALA A 67 -32.34 -23.43 11.68
N ASP A 68 -32.38 -22.50 10.73
CA ASP A 68 -33.63 -21.89 10.30
C ASP A 68 -34.08 -22.54 8.99
N SER A 69 -35.07 -23.42 9.13
CA SER A 69 -35.88 -23.95 8.05
C SER A 69 -36.75 -22.83 7.46
N GLY A 70 -36.18 -22.01 6.59
CA GLY A 70 -36.96 -21.07 5.77
C GLY A 70 -37.74 -21.79 4.66
N PRO A 71 -38.94 -21.31 4.27
CA PRO A 71 -39.77 -21.95 3.26
C PRO A 71 -39.05 -21.97 1.90
N ALA A 72 -39.19 -23.07 1.15
CA ALA A 72 -38.54 -23.27 -0.14
C ALA A 72 -38.79 -22.09 -1.11
N PRO A 73 -37.78 -21.65 -1.88
CA PRO A 73 -37.94 -20.52 -2.80
C PRO A 73 -38.92 -20.86 -3.93
N ASP A 74 -39.85 -19.94 -4.22
CA ASP A 74 -40.84 -20.06 -5.29
C ASP A 74 -40.18 -20.01 -6.67
N LEU A 75 -40.30 -21.12 -7.42
CA LEU A 75 -39.67 -21.35 -8.72
C LEU A 75 -40.54 -20.95 -9.91
N SER A 76 -41.69 -20.32 -9.69
CA SER A 76 -42.66 -19.95 -10.73
C SER A 76 -42.17 -18.86 -11.72
N HIS A 77 -41.05 -18.20 -11.43
CA HIS A 77 -40.50 -17.09 -12.22
C HIS A 77 -39.28 -17.43 -13.09
N LEU A 78 -38.91 -18.69 -13.21
CA LEU A 78 -37.79 -19.08 -14.08
C LEU A 78 -38.23 -19.06 -15.56
N PRO A 79 -37.48 -18.37 -16.45
CA PRO A 79 -37.74 -18.46 -17.88
C PRO A 79 -37.46 -19.89 -18.37
N PRO A 80 -38.30 -20.45 -19.27
CA PRO A 80 -38.12 -21.80 -19.77
C PRO A 80 -36.81 -21.92 -20.57
N SER A 81 -36.19 -23.11 -20.50
CA SER A 81 -35.00 -23.50 -21.27
C SER A 81 -35.27 -23.68 -22.75
#